data_AF-A0A354FSP4-F1
#
_entry.id   AF-A0A354FSP4-F1
#
_cell.length_a   1.000
_cell.length_b   1.000
_cell.length_c   1.000
_cell.angle_alpha   90.00
_cell.angle_beta   90.00
_cell.angle_gamma   90.00
#
_symmetry.space_group_name_H-M   'P 1'
#
loop_
_entity.id
_entity.type
_entity.pdbx_description
1 polymer ?
#
loop_
_entity_poly.entity_id
_entity_poly.type
_entity_poly.pdbx_seq_one_letter_code
_entity_poly.pdbx_strand_id
1 'polypeptide(L)'
;MQRGVRHYHDQTTRPLNDLRWETMTLLAHGAFGTMVDKTAYDGWLDPVFYQRLAKVFQEADEKRKHFGQPLHADVGIYFSHRTRDWLGRENAAKAWQGTLGTHKALVYAHVPWGIVLDENAELERLQSFPVVALPNIGILLESEVAALTAYVEAGGNLIITGATGLHDRYGNPRDTSALEKLIGGRWKQTLDSKDNHIRFKKTESDSPFAKGIPADWPFLVHGNAVVYEPITARTWGELLPPHRTVLQREGKEGTHFPMSANITNPLGPAILVNRVGSGKVVTLACSPGEAATSEFHISEARHLLTNATRYLQPDPMITVEAPAFVESVITREGNKLRVHFIARIEPSATTPIKGRPAVLPTMMEDTPLYRVRIKCEDRLKQAFAFDKVTDIQFSKHEVTALIEDVHEVLLLEIE
;
A
#
# COMPACT_ATOMS: atom_id res chain seq x y z
N MET A 1 -13.90 -32.18 -18.23
CA MET A 1 -13.45 -31.13 -17.28
C MET A 1 -13.41 -29.81 -18.02
N GLN A 2 -14.07 -28.77 -17.52
CA GLN A 2 -14.05 -27.45 -18.15
C GLN A 2 -12.77 -26.73 -17.74
N ARG A 3 -11.92 -26.40 -18.70
CA ARG A 3 -10.65 -25.69 -18.46
C ARG A 3 -10.80 -24.27 -18.99
N GLY A 4 -10.91 -23.28 -18.10
CA GLY A 4 -11.01 -21.89 -18.56
C GLY A 4 -10.81 -20.85 -17.47
N VAL A 5 -9.90 -19.90 -17.75
CA VAL A 5 -9.52 -18.78 -16.87
C VAL A 5 -10.67 -17.83 -16.49
N ARG A 6 -11.81 -17.89 -17.19
CA ARG A 6 -12.99 -17.05 -16.92
C ARG A 6 -13.91 -17.64 -15.84
N HIS A 7 -13.71 -18.90 -15.47
CA HIS A 7 -14.44 -19.52 -14.37
C HIS A 7 -13.78 -19.15 -13.05
N TYR A 8 -14.59 -18.65 -12.13
CA TYR A 8 -14.15 -18.27 -10.78
C TYR A 8 -13.36 -19.42 -10.14
N HIS A 9 -12.10 -19.13 -9.81
CA HIS A 9 -11.15 -20.00 -9.11
C HIS A 9 -10.81 -21.33 -9.78
N ASP A 10 -10.69 -21.38 -11.11
CA ASP A 10 -10.19 -22.58 -11.79
C ASP A 10 -8.65 -22.66 -11.77
N GLN A 11 -8.11 -23.13 -10.64
CA GLN A 11 -6.67 -23.33 -10.43
C GLN A 11 -6.05 -24.36 -11.41
N THR A 12 -6.87 -25.21 -12.06
CA THR A 12 -6.39 -26.28 -12.98
C THR A 12 -5.78 -25.74 -14.28
N THR A 13 -6.04 -24.47 -14.60
CA THR A 13 -5.50 -23.82 -15.81
C THR A 13 -4.22 -23.03 -15.57
N ARG A 14 -3.88 -22.72 -14.32
CA ARG A 14 -2.78 -21.80 -14.03
C ARG A 14 -1.41 -22.47 -14.25
N PRO A 15 -0.44 -21.76 -14.86
CA PRO A 15 0.92 -22.26 -14.98
C PRO A 15 1.59 -22.46 -13.63
N LEU A 16 2.67 -23.23 -13.63
CA LEU A 16 3.42 -23.56 -12.42
C LEU A 16 3.92 -22.29 -11.69
N ASN A 17 4.59 -21.38 -12.40
CA ASN A 17 5.20 -20.19 -11.80
C ASN A 17 4.14 -19.23 -11.21
N ASP A 18 2.96 -19.21 -11.80
CA ASP A 18 1.79 -18.49 -11.29
C ASP A 18 1.27 -19.05 -9.94
N LEU A 19 1.22 -20.39 -9.83
CA LEU A 19 0.86 -21.10 -8.59
C LEU A 19 1.95 -20.96 -7.52
N ARG A 20 3.23 -20.99 -7.93
CA ARG A 20 4.39 -20.76 -7.06
C ARG A 20 4.31 -19.35 -6.46
N TRP A 21 4.10 -18.32 -7.29
CA TRP A 21 3.97 -16.94 -6.84
C TRP A 21 2.91 -16.80 -5.74
N GLU A 22 1.67 -17.25 -5.99
CA GLU A 22 0.60 -17.09 -4.99
C GLU A 22 0.90 -17.84 -3.69
N THR A 23 1.39 -19.08 -3.80
CA THR A 23 1.69 -19.90 -2.62
C THR A 23 2.82 -19.28 -1.79
N MET A 24 3.89 -18.83 -2.44
CA MET A 24 5.05 -18.24 -1.74
C MET A 24 4.71 -16.87 -1.15
N THR A 25 3.87 -16.06 -1.80
CA THR A 25 3.33 -14.83 -1.20
C THR A 25 2.59 -15.14 0.09
N LEU A 26 1.66 -16.10 0.08
CA LEU A 26 0.89 -16.46 1.28
C LEU A 26 1.81 -16.94 2.41
N LEU A 27 2.74 -17.84 2.12
CA LEU A 27 3.64 -18.41 3.12
C LEU A 27 4.62 -17.36 3.70
N ALA A 28 5.14 -16.46 2.86
CA ALA A 28 6.05 -15.38 3.29
C ALA A 28 5.36 -14.40 4.27
N HIS A 29 4.06 -14.18 4.10
CA HIS A 29 3.22 -13.39 5.02
C HIS A 29 2.73 -14.18 6.25
N GLY A 30 3.15 -15.42 6.41
CA GLY A 30 2.73 -16.29 7.51
C GLY A 30 1.30 -16.83 7.38
N ALA A 31 0.70 -16.73 6.20
CA ALA A 31 -0.61 -17.29 5.89
C ALA A 31 -0.52 -18.75 5.42
N PHE A 32 -1.68 -19.39 5.31
CA PHE A 32 -1.83 -20.75 4.79
C PHE A 32 -2.34 -20.73 3.34
N GLY A 33 -1.73 -21.55 2.48
CA GLY A 33 -2.20 -21.77 1.11
C GLY A 33 -3.37 -22.75 1.06
N THR A 34 -4.56 -22.27 0.69
CA THR A 34 -5.73 -23.13 0.43
C THR A 34 -5.88 -23.39 -1.06
N MET A 35 -5.79 -24.65 -1.46
CA MET A 35 -5.99 -25.05 -2.86
C MET A 35 -7.36 -25.70 -3.01
N VAL A 36 -8.20 -25.09 -3.84
CA VAL A 36 -9.56 -25.57 -4.13
C VAL A 36 -9.59 -26.12 -5.55
N ASP A 37 -9.98 -27.37 -5.69
CA ASP A 37 -10.21 -28.03 -6.98
C ASP A 37 -11.70 -28.38 -7.15
N LYS A 38 -12.15 -28.47 -8.40
CA LYS A 38 -13.50 -28.92 -8.78
C LYS A 38 -13.37 -30.21 -9.56
N THR A 39 -13.88 -31.29 -8.97
CA THR A 39 -13.91 -32.60 -9.62
C THR A 39 -14.70 -32.55 -10.93
N ALA A 40 -14.23 -33.27 -11.95
CA ALA A 40 -14.99 -33.44 -13.18
C ALA A 40 -16.32 -34.18 -12.94
N TYR A 41 -17.23 -34.10 -13.90
CA TYR A 41 -18.56 -34.72 -13.82
C TYR A 41 -18.53 -36.24 -13.57
N ASP A 42 -17.42 -36.89 -13.93
CA ASP A 42 -17.15 -38.32 -13.80
C ASP A 42 -16.28 -38.66 -12.57
N GLY A 43 -16.01 -37.69 -11.69
CA GLY A 43 -15.19 -37.91 -10.49
C GLY A 43 -13.67 -37.84 -10.73
N TRP A 44 -13.22 -37.54 -11.95
CA TRP A 44 -11.79 -37.53 -12.27
C TRP A 44 -11.06 -36.28 -11.73
N LEU A 45 -9.78 -36.46 -11.37
CA LEU A 45 -8.84 -35.39 -10.96
C LEU A 45 -7.95 -34.98 -12.14
N ASP A 46 -7.58 -33.69 -12.24
CA ASP A 46 -6.72 -33.20 -13.33
C ASP A 46 -5.25 -33.58 -13.10
N PRO A 47 -4.66 -34.52 -13.86
CA PRO A 47 -3.31 -34.98 -13.61
C PRO A 47 -2.25 -33.89 -13.81
N VAL A 48 -2.48 -32.92 -14.71
CA VAL A 48 -1.53 -31.84 -15.00
C VAL A 48 -1.52 -30.83 -13.86
N PHE A 49 -2.70 -30.48 -13.33
CA PHE A 49 -2.80 -29.62 -12.15
C PHE A 49 -2.09 -30.25 -10.95
N TYR A 50 -2.36 -31.52 -10.62
CA TYR A 50 -1.75 -32.18 -9.47
C TYR A 50 -0.23 -32.38 -9.65
N GLN A 51 0.29 -32.57 -10.87
CA GLN A 51 1.74 -32.56 -11.13
C GLN A 51 2.37 -31.19 -10.86
N ARG A 52 1.71 -30.09 -11.24
CA ARG A 52 2.18 -28.73 -10.93
C ARG A 52 2.12 -28.47 -9.42
N LEU A 53 1.02 -28.90 -8.80
CA LEU A 53 0.81 -28.77 -7.35
C LEU A 53 1.90 -29.50 -6.56
N ALA A 54 2.28 -30.72 -6.98
CA ALA A 54 3.35 -31.47 -6.35
C ALA A 54 4.67 -30.68 -6.33
N LYS A 55 5.01 -29.97 -7.42
CA LYS A 55 6.21 -29.11 -7.49
C LYS A 55 6.11 -27.90 -6.55
N VAL A 56 4.95 -27.25 -6.48
CA VAL A 56 4.72 -26.12 -5.56
C VAL A 56 4.87 -26.56 -4.10
N PHE A 57 4.28 -27.69 -3.74
CA PHE A 57 4.33 -28.23 -2.38
C PHE A 57 5.73 -28.74 -2.02
N GLN A 58 6.46 -29.32 -2.97
CA GLN A 58 7.86 -29.69 -2.78
C GLN A 58 8.70 -28.45 -2.42
N GLU A 59 8.60 -27.36 -3.19
CA GLU A 59 9.31 -26.12 -2.88
C GLU A 59 8.89 -25.54 -1.52
N ALA A 60 7.59 -25.54 -1.22
CA ALA A 60 7.08 -25.05 0.05
C ALA A 60 7.63 -25.86 1.24
N ASP A 61 7.78 -27.17 1.10
CA ASP A 61 8.37 -28.03 2.12
C ASP A 61 9.88 -27.84 2.25
N GLU A 62 10.61 -27.73 1.13
CA GLU A 62 12.04 -27.41 1.10
C GLU A 62 12.35 -26.06 1.79
N LYS A 63 11.47 -25.07 1.63
CA LYS A 63 11.57 -23.73 2.24
C LYS A 63 10.86 -23.61 3.60
N ARG A 64 10.26 -24.68 4.14
CA ARG A 64 9.36 -24.64 5.32
C ARG A 64 9.91 -23.89 6.53
N LYS A 65 11.22 -24.04 6.81
CA LYS A 65 11.91 -23.38 7.94
C LYS A 65 12.05 -21.86 7.81
N HIS A 66 11.68 -21.30 6.65
CA HIS A 66 11.75 -19.88 6.33
C HIS A 66 10.39 -19.19 6.40
N PHE A 67 9.33 -19.90 6.78
CA PHE A 67 7.99 -19.32 6.91
C PHE A 67 7.52 -19.34 8.37
N GLY A 68 6.57 -18.46 8.70
CA GLY A 68 5.92 -18.38 10.01
C GLY A 68 6.68 -17.57 11.07
N GLN A 69 7.79 -16.92 10.71
CA GLN A 69 8.49 -16.01 11.63
C GLN A 69 7.76 -14.67 11.77
N PRO A 70 7.94 -13.93 12.87
CA PRO A 70 7.31 -12.64 13.08
C PRO A 70 7.68 -11.64 11.97
N LEU A 71 6.66 -11.02 11.36
CA LEU A 71 6.84 -9.96 10.38
C LEU A 71 7.48 -8.74 11.03
N HIS A 72 8.48 -8.18 10.35
CA HIS A 72 9.00 -6.86 10.63
C HIS A 72 8.23 -5.85 9.76
N ALA A 73 7.57 -4.88 10.38
CA ALA A 73 6.76 -3.90 9.69
C ALA A 73 7.09 -2.48 10.16
N ASP A 74 7.40 -1.61 9.20
CA ASP A 74 7.66 -0.19 9.40
C ASP A 74 6.34 0.60 9.42
N VAL A 75 5.36 0.14 8.64
CA VAL A 75 4.06 0.81 8.49
C VAL A 75 2.91 -0.14 8.81
N GLY A 76 2.07 0.24 9.76
CA GLY A 76 0.76 -0.37 10.01
C GLY A 76 -0.30 0.27 9.14
N ILE A 77 -0.83 -0.44 8.16
CA ILE A 77 -1.97 0.01 7.35
C ILE A 77 -3.25 -0.26 8.13
N TYR A 78 -3.94 0.78 8.53
CA TYR A 78 -5.22 0.67 9.21
C TYR A 78 -6.31 0.29 8.22
N PHE A 79 -7.13 -0.68 8.60
CA PHE A 79 -8.32 -1.08 7.89
C PHE A 79 -9.53 -1.00 8.82
N SER A 80 -10.61 -0.38 8.32
CA SER A 80 -11.86 -0.27 9.07
C SER A 80 -12.95 -1.13 8.43
N HIS A 81 -13.39 -2.18 9.13
CA HIS A 81 -14.57 -2.93 8.70
C HIS A 81 -15.81 -2.04 8.72
N ARG A 82 -15.88 -1.04 9.62
CA ARG A 82 -17.02 -0.11 9.68
C ARG A 82 -17.12 0.75 8.43
N THR A 83 -15.98 1.29 7.96
CA THR A 83 -15.92 2.04 6.70
C THR A 83 -16.37 1.15 5.54
N ARG A 84 -15.90 -0.11 5.49
CA ARG A 84 -16.37 -1.09 4.50
C ARG A 84 -17.89 -1.30 4.58
N ASP A 85 -18.43 -1.56 5.77
CA ASP A 85 -19.81 -2.00 5.94
C ASP A 85 -20.83 -0.86 5.80
N TRP A 86 -20.55 0.33 6.34
CA TRP A 86 -21.49 1.45 6.33
C TRP A 86 -21.39 2.33 5.09
N LEU A 87 -20.16 2.61 4.62
CA LEU A 87 -19.91 3.53 3.50
C LEU A 87 -19.65 2.78 2.19
N GLY A 88 -18.89 1.69 2.25
CA GLY A 88 -18.59 0.85 1.09
C GLY A 88 -19.80 0.03 0.64
N ARG A 89 -20.42 -0.70 1.57
CA ARG A 89 -21.51 -1.67 1.31
C ARG A 89 -21.13 -2.60 0.15
N GLU A 90 -21.99 -2.72 -0.85
CA GLU A 90 -21.76 -3.50 -2.07
C GLU A 90 -20.71 -2.89 -3.03
N ASN A 91 -20.22 -1.68 -2.75
CA ASN A 91 -19.20 -1.02 -3.57
C ASN A 91 -17.80 -1.30 -3.00
N ALA A 92 -17.20 -2.38 -3.49
CA ALA A 92 -15.84 -2.76 -3.10
C ALA A 92 -14.80 -1.65 -3.34
N ALA A 93 -14.94 -0.85 -4.41
CA ALA A 93 -14.00 0.23 -4.69
C ALA A 93 -13.98 1.27 -3.56
N LYS A 94 -15.16 1.70 -3.09
CA LYS A 94 -15.28 2.63 -1.95
C LYS A 94 -14.69 2.09 -0.65
N ALA A 95 -14.77 0.78 -0.43
CA ALA A 95 -14.26 0.16 0.79
C ALA A 95 -12.74 -0.09 0.76
N TRP A 96 -12.18 -0.44 -0.40
CA TRP A 96 -10.87 -1.07 -0.47
C TRP A 96 -9.80 -0.24 -1.19
N GLN A 97 -10.16 0.69 -2.07
CA GLN A 97 -9.18 1.40 -2.92
C GLN A 97 -8.12 2.16 -2.09
N GLY A 98 -8.53 2.81 -1.00
CA GLY A 98 -7.60 3.48 -0.08
C GLY A 98 -6.57 2.50 0.50
N THR A 99 -7.04 1.46 1.18
CA THR A 99 -6.17 0.45 1.82
C THR A 99 -5.32 -0.32 0.82
N LEU A 100 -5.91 -0.84 -0.26
CA LEU A 100 -5.19 -1.60 -1.29
C LEU A 100 -4.17 -0.73 -2.04
N GLY A 101 -4.46 0.55 -2.24
CA GLY A 101 -3.54 1.47 -2.88
C GLY A 101 -2.39 1.89 -1.99
N THR A 102 -2.63 2.05 -0.70
CA THR A 102 -1.54 2.23 0.27
C THR A 102 -0.66 0.99 0.32
N HIS A 103 -1.25 -0.21 0.40
CA HIS A 103 -0.53 -1.47 0.26
C HIS A 103 0.32 -1.50 -1.02
N LYS A 104 -0.28 -1.21 -2.19
CA LYS A 104 0.43 -1.15 -3.48
C LYS A 104 1.59 -0.15 -3.46
N ALA A 105 1.41 1.01 -2.84
CA ALA A 105 2.44 2.03 -2.72
C ALA A 105 3.64 1.55 -1.90
N LEU A 106 3.39 0.88 -0.77
CA LEU A 106 4.42 0.35 0.11
C LEU A 106 5.15 -0.85 -0.52
N VAL A 107 4.42 -1.77 -1.15
CA VAL A 107 5.00 -2.92 -1.88
C VAL A 107 5.97 -2.44 -2.96
N TYR A 108 5.55 -1.50 -3.82
CA TYR A 108 6.42 -1.07 -4.92
C TYR A 108 7.61 -0.22 -4.44
N ALA A 109 7.53 0.32 -3.23
CA ALA A 109 8.60 1.07 -2.59
C ALA A 109 9.44 0.21 -1.62
N HIS A 110 9.15 -1.09 -1.55
CA HIS A 110 9.78 -2.06 -0.64
C HIS A 110 9.85 -1.56 0.81
N VAL A 111 8.75 -0.96 1.26
CA VAL A 111 8.57 -0.57 2.67
C VAL A 111 7.91 -1.73 3.40
N PRO A 112 8.52 -2.30 4.45
CA PRO A 112 7.90 -3.34 5.27
C PRO A 112 6.59 -2.87 5.89
N TRP A 113 5.54 -3.68 5.78
CA TRP A 113 4.20 -3.27 6.18
C TRP A 113 3.46 -4.39 6.92
N GLY A 114 2.43 -4.01 7.66
CA GLY A 114 1.47 -4.93 8.27
C GLY A 114 0.08 -4.31 8.32
N ILE A 115 -0.91 -5.09 8.74
CA ILE A 115 -2.29 -4.61 8.87
C ILE A 115 -2.63 -4.36 10.34
N VAL A 116 -3.30 -3.23 10.59
CA VAL A 116 -3.98 -2.89 11.83
C VAL A 116 -5.48 -2.93 11.53
N LEU A 117 -6.22 -3.78 12.23
CA LEU A 117 -7.67 -3.85 12.08
C LEU A 117 -8.31 -2.96 13.15
N ASP A 118 -9.43 -2.32 12.83
CA ASP A 118 -10.14 -1.47 13.80
C ASP A 118 -10.57 -2.26 15.04
N GLU A 119 -10.83 -3.57 14.93
CA GLU A 119 -11.14 -4.43 16.08
C GLU A 119 -9.95 -4.70 17.03
N ASN A 120 -8.71 -4.40 16.61
CA ASN A 120 -7.51 -4.62 17.43
C ASN A 120 -6.56 -3.42 17.51
N ALA A 121 -7.05 -2.23 17.14
CA ALA A 121 -6.27 -0.98 17.11
C ALA A 121 -6.07 -0.35 18.50
N GLU A 122 -5.73 -1.17 19.50
CA GLU A 122 -5.33 -0.72 20.83
C GLU A 122 -3.91 -0.12 20.81
N LEU A 123 -3.56 0.63 21.85
CA LEU A 123 -2.30 1.39 21.90
C LEU A 123 -1.07 0.50 21.69
N GLU A 124 -1.04 -0.66 22.33
CA GLU A 124 0.05 -1.64 22.24
C GLU A 124 0.23 -2.13 20.81
N ARG A 125 -0.88 -2.37 20.10
CA ARG A 125 -0.84 -2.79 18.70
C ARG A 125 -0.34 -1.67 17.80
N LEU A 126 -0.81 -0.43 18.00
CA LEU A 126 -0.33 0.74 17.25
C LEU A 126 1.17 0.97 17.47
N GLN A 127 1.65 0.81 18.70
CA GLN A 127 3.06 0.94 19.08
C GLN A 127 3.97 -0.13 18.48
N SER A 128 3.43 -1.24 17.96
CA SER A 128 4.22 -2.22 17.21
C SER A 128 4.68 -1.70 15.83
N PHE A 129 4.21 -0.52 15.41
CA PHE A 129 4.59 0.10 14.14
C PHE A 129 5.21 1.50 14.37
N PRO A 130 6.37 1.80 13.75
CA PRO A 130 6.94 3.14 13.71
C PRO A 130 6.00 4.19 13.10
N VAL A 131 5.21 3.78 12.10
CA VAL A 131 4.21 4.61 11.42
C VAL A 131 2.89 3.85 11.30
N VAL A 132 1.76 4.51 11.55
CA VAL A 132 0.42 4.00 11.21
C VAL A 132 -0.17 4.86 10.09
N ALA A 133 -0.77 4.23 9.08
CA ALA A 133 -1.44 4.93 7.98
C ALA A 133 -2.96 4.71 8.05
N LEU A 134 -3.73 5.80 7.96
CA LEU A 134 -5.18 5.83 7.86
C LEU A 134 -5.58 6.21 6.42
N PRO A 135 -5.74 5.23 5.52
CA PRO A 135 -5.93 5.50 4.11
C PRO A 135 -7.41 5.76 3.76
N ASN A 136 -7.85 7.00 3.89
CA ASN A 136 -9.23 7.42 3.59
C ASN A 136 -10.28 6.60 4.38
N ILE A 137 -10.07 6.52 5.70
CA ILE A 137 -10.92 5.76 6.61
C ILE A 137 -12.08 6.63 7.06
N GLY A 138 -13.25 6.44 6.47
CA GLY A 138 -14.39 7.35 6.65
C GLY A 138 -14.94 7.39 8.08
N ILE A 139 -14.94 6.24 8.78
CA ILE A 139 -15.50 6.09 10.14
C ILE A 139 -14.39 5.76 11.12
N LEU A 140 -14.31 6.53 12.21
CA LEU A 140 -13.49 6.26 13.39
C LEU A 140 -14.32 6.47 14.65
N LEU A 141 -14.29 5.51 15.57
CA LEU A 141 -14.90 5.60 16.89
C LEU A 141 -14.08 6.51 17.81
N GLU A 142 -14.73 7.06 18.84
CA GLU A 142 -14.06 7.91 19.83
C GLU A 142 -12.91 7.18 20.54
N SER A 143 -13.08 5.89 20.84
CA SER A 143 -12.03 5.05 21.43
C SER A 143 -10.83 4.87 20.50
N GLU A 144 -11.06 4.72 19.19
CA GLU A 144 -10.02 4.59 18.18
C GLU A 144 -9.27 5.92 18.02
N VAL A 145 -9.98 7.05 17.99
CA VAL A 145 -9.38 8.39 17.97
C VAL A 145 -8.54 8.63 19.22
N ALA A 146 -9.01 8.20 20.40
CA ALA A 146 -8.26 8.31 21.64
C ALA A 146 -6.98 7.45 21.61
N ALA A 147 -7.05 6.20 21.13
CA ALA A 147 -5.90 5.32 20.99
C ALA A 147 -4.86 5.88 20.00
N LEU A 148 -5.31 6.37 18.85
CA LEU A 148 -4.45 7.05 17.86
C LEU A 148 -3.80 8.31 18.45
N THR A 149 -4.55 9.07 19.25
CA THR A 149 -4.02 10.26 19.92
C THR A 149 -2.93 9.89 20.92
N ALA A 150 -3.18 8.91 21.79
CA ALA A 150 -2.21 8.43 22.76
C ALA A 150 -0.95 7.86 22.07
N TYR A 151 -1.13 7.12 20.98
CA TYR A 151 -0.04 6.59 20.16
C TYR A 151 0.88 7.71 19.65
N VAL A 152 0.31 8.77 19.05
CA VAL A 152 1.11 9.90 18.55
C VAL A 152 1.74 10.70 19.68
N GLU A 153 1.00 10.96 20.77
CA GLU A 153 1.53 11.68 21.93
C GLU A 153 2.75 10.96 22.55
N ALA A 154 2.75 9.62 22.54
CA ALA A 154 3.84 8.76 23.00
C ALA A 154 5.04 8.65 22.04
N GLY A 155 4.99 9.25 20.84
CA GLY A 155 6.08 9.22 19.87
C GLY A 155 5.79 8.49 18.56
N GLY A 156 4.61 7.86 18.45
CA GLY A 156 4.14 7.24 17.21
C GLY A 156 3.94 8.25 16.08
N ASN A 157 4.00 7.78 14.84
CA ASN A 157 3.82 8.63 13.67
C ASN A 157 2.58 8.22 12.87
N LEU A 158 1.83 9.19 12.38
CA LEU A 158 0.57 8.95 11.68
C LEU A 158 0.59 9.54 10.26
N ILE A 159 0.13 8.77 9.28
CA ILE A 159 -0.24 9.26 7.96
C ILE A 159 -1.76 9.25 7.86
N ILE A 160 -2.36 10.38 7.52
CA ILE A 160 -3.80 10.51 7.26
C ILE A 160 -3.98 10.89 5.80
N THR A 161 -4.86 10.20 5.07
CA THR A 161 -5.15 10.57 3.67
C THR A 161 -6.64 10.76 3.40
N GLY A 162 -6.94 11.61 2.41
CA GLY A 162 -8.30 11.82 1.92
C GLY A 162 -9.30 12.23 3.00
N ALA A 163 -10.50 11.66 2.91
CA ALA A 163 -11.65 11.96 3.75
C ALA A 163 -11.70 11.12 5.04
N THR A 164 -10.56 10.97 5.71
CA THR A 164 -10.46 10.17 6.95
C THR A 164 -11.14 10.86 8.13
N GLY A 165 -11.93 10.11 8.91
CA GLY A 165 -12.56 10.56 10.16
C GLY A 165 -13.68 11.57 9.98
N LEU A 166 -14.34 11.59 8.82
CA LEU A 166 -15.39 12.55 8.47
C LEU A 166 -16.82 12.03 8.67
N HIS A 167 -16.99 10.80 9.15
CA HIS A 167 -18.29 10.21 9.43
C HIS A 167 -18.39 9.72 10.87
N ASP A 168 -19.61 9.70 11.41
CA ASP A 168 -19.91 9.11 12.72
C ASP A 168 -19.98 7.57 12.65
N ARG A 169 -20.27 6.94 13.79
CA ARG A 169 -20.36 5.48 13.93
C ARG A 169 -21.45 4.80 13.08
N TYR A 170 -22.38 5.57 12.52
CA TYR A 170 -23.47 5.10 11.66
C TYR A 170 -23.27 5.52 10.19
N GLY A 171 -22.11 6.11 9.87
CA GLY A 171 -21.79 6.58 8.53
C GLY A 171 -22.45 7.90 8.14
N ASN A 172 -23.02 8.66 9.09
CA ASN A 172 -23.50 10.00 8.81
C ASN A 172 -22.32 10.98 8.72
N PRO A 173 -22.34 11.96 7.80
CA PRO A 173 -21.32 13.01 7.76
C PRO A 173 -21.24 13.77 9.09
N ARG A 174 -20.03 14.17 9.47
CA ARG A 174 -19.78 15.05 10.62
C ARG A 174 -19.61 16.49 10.14
N ASP A 175 -19.98 17.44 11.01
CA ASP A 175 -19.72 18.87 10.78
C ASP A 175 -18.24 19.25 11.01
N THR A 176 -17.47 18.39 11.68
CA THR A 176 -16.04 18.54 11.93
C THR A 176 -15.31 17.21 11.80
N SER A 177 -14.02 17.25 11.47
CA SER A 177 -13.20 16.04 11.44
C SER A 177 -12.94 15.50 12.85
N ALA A 178 -13.02 14.19 13.04
CA ALA A 178 -12.66 13.55 14.30
C ALA A 178 -11.16 13.69 14.65
N LEU A 179 -10.33 14.08 13.67
CA LEU A 179 -8.86 14.11 13.79
C LEU A 179 -8.28 15.53 13.76
N GLU A 180 -9.08 16.61 13.85
CA GLU A 180 -8.59 18.00 13.69
C GLU A 180 -7.39 18.33 14.61
N LYS A 181 -7.42 17.86 15.88
CA LYS A 181 -6.29 18.04 16.83
C LYS A 181 -5.01 17.37 16.31
N LEU A 182 -5.13 16.16 15.78
CA LEU A 182 -4.00 15.40 15.24
C LEU A 182 -3.49 16.01 13.93
N ILE A 183 -4.41 16.35 13.02
CA ILE A 183 -4.11 17.00 11.74
C ILE A 183 -3.47 18.37 11.93
N GLY A 184 -3.82 19.09 13.00
CA GLY A 184 -3.39 20.48 13.22
C GLY A 184 -4.06 21.46 12.27
N GLY A 185 -5.26 21.13 11.79
CA GLY A 185 -6.05 21.89 10.84
C GLY A 185 -7.54 21.62 10.99
N ARG A 186 -8.38 22.62 10.71
CA ARG A 186 -9.85 22.50 10.71
C ARG A 186 -10.34 22.04 9.35
N TRP A 187 -11.27 21.09 9.33
CA TRP A 187 -11.95 20.69 8.11
C TRP A 187 -12.81 21.86 7.59
N LYS A 188 -12.78 22.11 6.28
CA LYS A 188 -13.62 23.13 5.62
C LYS A 188 -14.66 22.54 4.71
N GLN A 189 -14.23 21.63 3.84
CA GLN A 189 -15.09 20.97 2.88
C GLN A 189 -14.43 19.70 2.36
N THR A 190 -15.25 18.72 2.03
CA THR A 190 -14.86 17.59 1.18
C THR A 190 -15.20 17.95 -0.26
N LEU A 191 -14.28 17.70 -1.19
CA LEU A 191 -14.50 18.01 -2.61
C LEU A 191 -15.40 16.96 -3.26
N ASP A 192 -16.37 17.43 -4.04
CA ASP A 192 -17.23 16.56 -4.85
C ASP A 192 -16.49 15.94 -6.04
N SER A 193 -15.41 16.59 -6.51
CA SER A 193 -14.56 16.10 -7.58
C SER A 193 -13.70 14.92 -7.14
N LYS A 194 -13.41 14.01 -8.08
CA LYS A 194 -12.45 12.92 -7.91
C LYS A 194 -11.14 13.18 -8.63
N ASP A 195 -11.14 13.96 -9.70
CA ASP A 195 -9.97 14.38 -10.47
C ASP A 195 -9.28 15.60 -9.84
N ASN A 196 -8.87 15.45 -8.58
CA ASN A 196 -8.16 16.49 -7.84
C ASN A 196 -6.67 16.46 -8.18
N HIS A 197 -5.98 17.58 -7.99
CA HIS A 197 -4.58 17.72 -8.37
C HIS A 197 -3.73 18.27 -7.24
N ILE A 198 -2.45 17.91 -7.24
CA ILE A 198 -1.43 18.49 -6.36
C ILE A 198 -0.35 19.15 -7.20
N ARG A 199 0.19 20.26 -6.70
CA ARG A 199 1.39 20.92 -7.24
C ARG A 199 2.34 21.30 -6.10
N PHE A 200 3.62 21.01 -6.23
CA PHE A 200 4.66 21.62 -5.39
C PHE A 200 5.18 22.88 -6.05
N LYS A 201 5.40 23.95 -5.29
CA LYS A 201 6.01 25.18 -5.79
C LYS A 201 7.50 24.95 -6.05
N LYS A 202 8.12 25.77 -6.91
CA LYS A 202 9.58 25.78 -7.10
C LYS A 202 10.36 25.91 -5.81
N THR A 203 9.87 26.69 -4.85
CA THR A 203 10.48 26.86 -3.52
C THR A 203 10.41 25.60 -2.64
N GLU A 204 9.67 24.59 -3.07
CA GLU A 204 9.47 23.32 -2.38
C GLU A 204 10.12 22.14 -3.14
N SER A 205 10.93 22.39 -4.18
CA SER A 205 11.56 21.32 -4.99
C SER A 205 12.41 20.37 -4.16
N ASP A 206 13.05 20.89 -3.12
CA ASP A 206 13.94 20.12 -2.23
C ASP A 206 13.19 19.55 -1.00
N SER A 207 11.86 19.72 -0.97
CA SER A 207 11.03 19.16 0.09
C SER A 207 11.12 17.62 0.07
N PRO A 208 11.16 16.97 1.25
CA PRO A 208 11.11 15.51 1.33
C PRO A 208 9.85 14.94 0.66
N PHE A 209 8.77 15.72 0.58
CA PHE A 209 7.52 15.33 -0.07
C PHE A 209 7.54 15.39 -1.61
N ALA A 210 8.48 16.15 -2.20
CA ALA A 210 8.59 16.36 -3.64
C ALA A 210 9.59 15.39 -4.32
N LYS A 211 10.19 14.45 -3.58
CA LYS A 211 11.17 13.50 -4.14
C LYS A 211 10.53 12.70 -5.29
N GLY A 212 11.16 12.77 -6.47
CA GLY A 212 10.66 12.11 -7.68
C GLY A 212 9.41 12.74 -8.29
N ILE A 213 9.09 14.00 -7.94
CA ILE A 213 7.96 14.78 -8.46
C ILE A 213 8.50 16.15 -8.91
N PRO A 214 8.30 16.55 -10.18
CA PRO A 214 8.72 17.87 -10.66
C PRO A 214 8.01 19.02 -9.93
N ALA A 215 8.74 20.10 -9.65
CA ALA A 215 8.17 21.33 -9.11
C ALA A 215 7.45 22.16 -10.19
N ASP A 216 6.56 23.05 -9.76
CA ASP A 216 5.67 23.89 -10.57
C ASP A 216 4.80 23.13 -11.59
N TRP A 217 4.66 21.82 -11.41
CA TRP A 217 3.92 20.95 -12.30
C TRP A 217 2.74 20.29 -11.56
N PRO A 218 1.48 20.59 -11.93
CA PRO A 218 0.32 19.95 -11.33
C PRO A 218 0.16 18.52 -11.87
N PHE A 219 -0.14 17.57 -10.98
CA PHE A 219 -0.39 16.18 -11.33
C PHE A 219 -1.66 15.65 -10.67
N LEU A 220 -2.30 14.68 -11.33
CA LEU A 220 -3.55 14.09 -10.90
C LEU A 220 -3.36 13.22 -9.66
N VAL A 221 -4.21 13.43 -8.66
CA VAL A 221 -4.39 12.52 -7.51
C VAL A 221 -5.85 12.15 -7.46
N HIS A 222 -6.22 11.17 -8.28
CA HIS A 222 -7.61 10.75 -8.42
C HIS A 222 -8.14 10.10 -7.13
N GLY A 223 -9.23 10.62 -6.57
CA GLY A 223 -9.85 10.11 -5.36
C GLY A 223 -10.47 11.21 -4.51
N ASN A 224 -10.89 10.85 -3.31
CA ASN A 224 -11.37 11.79 -2.30
C ASN A 224 -10.30 12.83 -1.96
N ALA A 225 -10.74 14.08 -1.82
CA ALA A 225 -9.90 15.18 -1.35
C ALA A 225 -10.67 16.10 -0.41
N VAL A 226 -9.93 16.75 0.49
CA VAL A 226 -10.46 17.57 1.57
C VAL A 226 -9.69 18.89 1.63
N VAL A 227 -10.41 19.98 1.84
CA VAL A 227 -9.79 21.28 2.12
C VAL A 227 -9.68 21.47 3.63
N TYR A 228 -8.47 21.74 4.09
CA TYR A 228 -8.17 22.06 5.48
C TYR A 228 -7.73 23.51 5.63
N GLU A 229 -8.20 24.17 6.68
CA GLU A 229 -7.62 25.42 7.20
C GLU A 229 -6.54 25.05 8.23
N PRO A 230 -5.24 25.29 7.95
CA PRO A 230 -4.18 24.97 8.91
C PRO A 230 -4.28 25.84 10.16
N ILE A 231 -4.04 25.24 11.34
CA ILE A 231 -4.06 25.94 12.63
C ILE A 231 -2.68 25.86 13.28
N THR A 232 -2.18 24.66 13.53
CA THR A 232 -0.85 24.41 14.11
C THR A 232 0.09 23.71 13.13
N ALA A 233 -0.45 23.11 12.08
CA ALA A 233 0.33 22.36 11.12
C ALA A 233 1.14 23.28 10.20
N ARG A 234 2.38 22.86 9.90
CA ARG A 234 3.13 23.38 8.76
C ARG A 234 2.55 22.79 7.48
N THR A 235 2.62 23.53 6.38
CA THR A 235 1.99 23.14 5.11
C THR A 235 2.98 23.01 3.97
N TRP A 236 2.66 22.12 3.02
CA TRP A 236 3.40 21.97 1.76
C TRP A 236 2.45 21.69 0.59
N GLY A 237 2.86 22.14 -0.59
CA GLY A 237 2.15 21.93 -1.84
C GLY A 237 0.76 22.57 -1.87
N GLU A 238 0.15 22.55 -3.04
CA GLU A 238 -1.16 23.16 -3.30
C GLU A 238 -2.14 22.10 -3.77
N LEU A 239 -3.31 22.06 -3.12
CA LEU A 239 -4.47 21.32 -3.60
C LEU A 239 -5.17 22.16 -4.67
N LEU A 240 -5.33 21.59 -5.85
CA LEU A 240 -5.91 22.25 -7.02
C LEU A 240 -7.18 21.50 -7.46
N PRO A 241 -8.27 22.22 -7.76
CA PRO A 241 -9.44 21.62 -8.36
C PRO A 241 -9.18 21.34 -9.84
N PRO A 242 -9.95 20.44 -10.45
CA PRO A 242 -9.95 20.32 -11.90
C PRO A 242 -10.57 21.55 -12.57
N HIS A 243 -10.14 21.82 -13.80
CA HIS A 243 -10.86 22.72 -14.69
C HIS A 243 -12.22 22.11 -15.07
N ARG A 244 -13.24 22.96 -15.22
CA ARG A 244 -14.58 22.57 -15.62
C ARG A 244 -15.07 23.43 -16.78
N THR A 245 -15.50 22.77 -17.85
CA THR A 245 -16.17 23.40 -19.00
C THR A 245 -17.48 24.04 -18.57
N VAL A 246 -18.05 24.91 -19.39
CA VAL A 246 -19.39 25.48 -19.14
C VAL A 246 -20.43 24.38 -19.01
N LEU A 247 -20.42 23.38 -19.91
CA LEU A 247 -21.37 22.27 -19.89
C LEU A 247 -21.24 21.38 -18.66
N GLN A 248 -20.02 21.12 -18.18
CA GLN A 248 -19.80 20.38 -16.93
C GLN A 248 -20.33 21.14 -15.72
N ARG A 249 -20.15 22.47 -15.67
CA ARG A 249 -20.71 23.31 -14.59
C ARG A 249 -22.24 23.36 -14.63
N GLU A 250 -22.83 23.32 -15.82
CA GLU A 250 -24.28 23.26 -16.02
C GLU A 250 -24.85 21.83 -15.85
N GLY A 251 -24.01 20.82 -15.60
CA GLY A 251 -24.43 19.42 -15.45
C GLY A 251 -24.88 18.75 -16.76
N LYS A 252 -24.61 19.36 -17.92
CA LYS A 252 -24.95 18.85 -19.26
C LYS A 252 -23.87 17.90 -19.82
N GLU A 253 -22.71 17.83 -19.18
CA GLU A 253 -21.59 16.98 -19.53
C GLU A 253 -21.05 16.28 -18.27
N GLY A 254 -20.73 15.00 -18.37
CA GLY A 254 -20.22 14.21 -17.24
C GLY A 254 -18.76 14.53 -16.87
N THR A 255 -18.37 14.19 -15.64
CA THR A 255 -17.02 14.42 -15.08
C THR A 255 -16.21 13.13 -14.90
N HIS A 256 -16.58 12.08 -15.63
CA HIS A 256 -15.98 10.75 -15.51
C HIS A 256 -14.50 10.67 -15.93
N PHE A 257 -14.09 11.42 -16.96
CA PHE A 257 -12.68 11.53 -17.33
C PHE A 257 -12.04 12.74 -16.64
N PRO A 258 -10.83 12.58 -16.08
CA PRO A 258 -10.11 13.67 -15.45
C PRO A 258 -9.85 14.84 -16.41
N MET A 259 -10.08 16.06 -15.92
CA MET A 259 -9.69 17.30 -16.61
C MET A 259 -8.37 17.83 -16.04
N SER A 260 -7.66 18.69 -16.78
CA SER A 260 -6.46 19.36 -16.27
C SER A 260 -6.74 20.24 -15.05
N ALA A 261 -5.75 20.42 -14.19
CA ALA A 261 -5.85 21.28 -13.01
C ALA A 261 -6.22 22.74 -13.35
N ASN A 262 -7.10 23.36 -12.56
CA ASN A 262 -7.29 24.80 -12.55
C ASN A 262 -6.22 25.46 -11.67
N ILE A 263 -5.06 25.73 -12.26
CA ILE A 263 -3.88 26.28 -11.55
C ILE A 263 -4.07 27.69 -10.99
N THR A 264 -5.10 28.41 -11.43
CA THR A 264 -5.40 29.78 -10.98
C THR A 264 -6.22 29.84 -9.69
N ASN A 265 -6.75 28.70 -9.23
CA ASN A 265 -7.60 28.63 -8.05
C ASN A 265 -7.14 27.56 -7.05
N PRO A 266 -5.99 27.73 -6.35
CA PRO A 266 -5.61 26.85 -5.26
C PRO A 266 -6.65 26.85 -4.14
N LEU A 267 -7.02 25.66 -3.67
CA LEU A 267 -8.04 25.47 -2.64
C LEU A 267 -7.47 25.49 -1.22
N GLY A 268 -6.17 25.22 -1.08
CA GLY A 268 -5.50 25.10 0.22
C GLY A 268 -4.23 24.27 0.12
N PRO A 269 -3.61 23.96 1.28
CA PRO A 269 -2.42 23.12 1.31
C PRO A 269 -2.73 21.67 0.91
N ALA A 270 -1.83 21.05 0.15
CA ALA A 270 -1.95 19.63 -0.20
C ALA A 270 -1.50 18.69 0.92
N ILE A 271 -0.56 19.16 1.75
CA ILE A 271 0.05 18.40 2.84
C ILE A 271 0.09 19.27 4.09
N LEU A 272 -0.29 18.69 5.22
CA LEU A 272 -0.17 19.28 6.55
C LEU A 272 0.73 18.39 7.41
N VAL A 273 1.69 18.97 8.12
CA VAL A 273 2.48 18.24 9.13
C VAL A 273 2.32 18.92 10.47
N ASN A 274 1.84 18.15 11.44
CA ASN A 274 1.63 18.59 12.80
C ASN A 274 2.48 17.76 13.76
N ARG A 275 2.92 18.39 14.84
CA ARG A 275 3.62 17.70 15.95
C ARG A 275 2.66 17.65 17.13
N VAL A 276 2.44 16.46 17.66
CA VAL A 276 1.53 16.22 18.80
C VAL A 276 2.30 15.36 19.79
N GLY A 277 2.57 15.90 20.98
CA GLY A 277 3.50 15.28 21.93
C GLY A 277 4.87 15.01 21.28
N SER A 278 5.37 13.79 21.43
CA SER A 278 6.65 13.36 20.85
C SER A 278 6.56 12.95 19.37
N GLY A 279 5.36 12.60 18.90
CA GLY A 279 5.12 12.09 17.55
C GLY A 279 4.82 13.15 16.49
N LYS A 280 4.59 12.69 15.26
CA LYS A 280 4.26 13.54 14.10
C LYS A 280 3.07 12.98 13.33
N VAL A 281 2.29 13.87 12.74
CA VAL A 281 1.17 13.53 11.86
C VAL A 281 1.39 14.19 10.51
N VAL A 282 1.43 13.40 9.44
CA VAL A 282 1.40 13.87 8.06
C VAL A 282 0.01 13.64 7.51
N THR A 283 -0.69 14.70 7.12
CA THR A 283 -2.00 14.62 6.48
C THR A 283 -1.87 15.00 5.01
N LEU A 284 -2.25 14.08 4.13
CA LEU A 284 -2.39 14.32 2.70
C LEU A 284 -3.87 14.67 2.43
N ALA A 285 -4.11 15.87 1.95
CA ALA A 285 -5.45 16.38 1.66
C ALA A 285 -6.19 15.54 0.61
N CYS A 286 -5.46 14.86 -0.29
CA CYS A 286 -5.99 13.89 -1.25
C CYS A 286 -5.81 12.43 -0.78
N SER A 287 -6.45 11.49 -1.48
CA SER A 287 -6.27 10.05 -1.30
C SER A 287 -5.35 9.43 -2.38
N PRO A 288 -4.01 9.46 -2.21
CA PRO A 288 -3.08 8.79 -3.12
C PRO A 288 -3.25 7.26 -3.15
N GLY A 289 -3.80 6.65 -2.10
CA GLY A 289 -4.17 5.23 -2.11
C GLY A 289 -5.28 4.96 -3.14
N GLU A 290 -6.37 5.73 -3.11
CA GLU A 290 -7.39 5.62 -4.16
C GLU A 290 -6.80 5.88 -5.55
N ALA A 291 -5.91 6.88 -5.68
CA ALA A 291 -5.26 7.18 -6.96
C ALA A 291 -4.46 6.00 -7.51
N ALA A 292 -3.70 5.29 -6.66
CA ALA A 292 -2.84 4.18 -7.04
C ALA A 292 -3.60 2.93 -7.54
N THR A 293 -4.87 2.78 -7.17
CA THR A 293 -5.74 1.67 -7.60
C THR A 293 -6.80 2.08 -8.62
N SER A 294 -6.92 3.38 -8.90
CA SER A 294 -7.86 3.91 -9.89
C SER A 294 -7.47 3.55 -11.33
N GLU A 295 -8.42 3.75 -12.24
CA GLU A 295 -8.23 3.65 -13.70
C GLU A 295 -7.34 4.76 -14.26
N PHE A 296 -7.02 5.79 -13.45
CA PHE A 296 -6.22 6.96 -13.82
C PHE A 296 -4.92 7.06 -13.01
N HIS A 297 -4.40 5.94 -12.54
CA HIS A 297 -3.22 5.91 -11.68
C HIS A 297 -1.98 6.45 -12.41
N ILE A 298 -1.17 7.21 -11.67
CA ILE A 298 0.14 7.72 -12.11
C ILE A 298 1.18 7.50 -10.99
N SER A 299 2.45 7.51 -11.34
CA SER A 299 3.56 7.27 -10.40
C SER A 299 3.63 8.31 -9.28
N GLU A 300 3.40 9.58 -9.62
CA GLU A 300 3.63 10.73 -8.74
C GLU A 300 2.62 10.76 -7.59
N ALA A 301 1.35 10.42 -7.86
CA ALA A 301 0.34 10.28 -6.82
C ALA A 301 0.76 9.25 -5.76
N ARG A 302 1.28 8.10 -6.20
CA ARG A 302 1.78 7.05 -5.31
C ARG A 302 3.03 7.50 -4.54
N HIS A 303 3.94 8.25 -5.16
CA HIS A 303 5.15 8.76 -4.49
C HIS A 303 4.84 9.61 -3.25
N LEU A 304 3.68 10.29 -3.20
CA LEU A 304 3.27 11.03 -2.01
C LEU A 304 3.22 10.16 -0.74
N LEU A 305 2.72 8.92 -0.84
CA LEU A 305 2.68 7.99 0.30
C LEU A 305 4.07 7.54 0.72
N THR A 306 4.91 7.16 -0.24
CA THR A 306 6.28 6.73 0.02
C THR A 306 7.10 7.88 0.62
N ASN A 307 6.96 9.09 0.10
CA ASN A 307 7.65 10.27 0.60
C ASN A 307 7.18 10.66 2.01
N ALA A 308 5.87 10.58 2.29
CA ALA A 308 5.34 10.77 3.64
C ALA A 308 5.88 9.74 4.63
N THR A 309 5.98 8.48 4.21
CA THR A 309 6.54 7.40 5.02
C THR A 309 8.01 7.66 5.33
N ARG A 310 8.84 7.98 4.33
CA ARG A 310 10.26 8.28 4.52
C ARG A 310 10.51 9.57 5.30
N TYR A 311 9.58 10.53 5.27
CA TYR A 311 9.64 11.72 6.13
C TYR A 311 9.44 11.37 7.61
N LEU A 312 8.53 10.44 7.90
CA LEU A 312 8.22 10.00 9.26
C LEU A 312 9.24 9.00 9.81
N GLN A 313 9.79 8.16 8.94
CA GLN A 313 10.82 7.18 9.27
C GLN A 313 12.02 7.32 8.30
N PRO A 314 12.91 8.30 8.54
CA PRO A 314 14.06 8.57 7.67
C PRO A 314 15.12 7.47 7.72
N ASP A 315 15.31 6.86 8.89
CA ASP A 315 16.37 5.89 9.18
C ASP A 315 15.74 4.54 9.59
N PRO A 316 15.18 3.76 8.65
CA PRO A 316 14.68 2.42 8.94
C PRO A 316 15.85 1.45 9.16
N MET A 317 15.63 0.43 10.00
CA MET A 317 16.60 -0.63 10.28
C MET A 317 17.08 -1.32 8.99
N ILE A 318 16.19 -1.46 8.01
CA ILE A 318 16.46 -2.13 6.74
C ILE A 318 15.78 -1.37 5.59
N THR A 319 16.50 -1.20 4.49
CA THR A 319 15.94 -0.72 3.21
C THR A 319 16.19 -1.74 2.12
N VAL A 320 15.21 -1.91 1.25
CA VAL A 320 15.27 -2.81 0.10
C VAL A 320 15.07 -2.00 -1.17
N GLU A 321 15.89 -2.28 -2.18
CA GLU A 321 15.76 -1.76 -3.54
C GLU A 321 15.63 -2.97 -4.48
N ALA A 322 14.49 -3.10 -5.15
CA ALA A 322 14.24 -4.11 -6.17
C ALA A 322 13.28 -3.54 -7.25
N PRO A 323 13.10 -4.20 -8.41
CA PRO A 323 12.11 -3.79 -9.39
C PRO A 323 10.69 -3.79 -8.79
N ALA A 324 9.80 -2.92 -9.32
CA ALA A 324 8.43 -2.77 -8.81
C ALA A 324 7.53 -4.01 -9.02
N PHE A 325 7.98 -4.99 -9.80
CA PHE A 325 7.33 -6.28 -9.99
C PHE A 325 7.70 -7.31 -8.91
N VAL A 326 8.60 -6.95 -7.98
CA VAL A 326 9.02 -7.78 -6.85
C VAL A 326 8.37 -7.23 -5.59
N GLU A 327 7.81 -8.10 -4.77
CA GLU A 327 7.43 -7.81 -3.39
C GLU A 327 8.54 -8.27 -2.45
N SER A 328 8.91 -7.43 -1.48
CA SER A 328 9.79 -7.80 -0.39
C SER A 328 9.01 -8.02 0.90
N VAL A 329 9.18 -9.16 1.57
CA VAL A 329 8.62 -9.43 2.90
C VAL A 329 9.76 -9.72 3.87
N ILE A 330 9.75 -9.05 5.03
CA ILE A 330 10.83 -9.15 6.01
C ILE A 330 10.29 -9.78 7.29
N THR A 331 10.96 -10.82 7.76
CA THR A 331 10.72 -11.38 9.10
C THR A 331 11.96 -11.24 9.96
N ARG A 332 11.76 -11.10 11.28
CA ARG A 332 12.84 -10.89 12.25
C ARG A 332 12.68 -11.77 13.48
N GLU A 333 13.77 -12.42 13.86
CA GLU A 333 13.91 -13.16 15.12
C GLU A 333 15.25 -12.77 15.77
N GLY A 334 15.21 -11.88 16.76
CA GLY A 334 16.42 -11.33 17.38
C GLY A 334 17.30 -10.60 16.36
N ASN A 335 18.51 -11.11 16.13
CA ASN A 335 19.48 -10.57 15.18
C ASN A 335 19.44 -11.24 13.79
N LYS A 336 18.47 -12.13 13.55
CA LYS A 336 18.29 -12.79 12.25
C LYS A 336 17.15 -12.15 11.48
N LEU A 337 17.44 -11.74 10.26
CA LEU A 337 16.46 -11.24 9.29
C LEU A 337 16.31 -12.26 8.17
N ARG A 338 15.08 -12.45 7.69
CA ARG A 338 14.81 -13.15 6.44
C ARG A 338 14.12 -12.17 5.51
N VAL A 339 14.69 -11.97 4.33
CA VAL A 339 14.13 -11.10 3.30
C VAL A 339 13.65 -12.00 2.17
N HIS A 340 12.35 -12.17 2.08
CA HIS A 340 11.69 -12.85 0.99
C HIS A 340 11.55 -11.90 -0.19
N PHE A 341 11.92 -12.36 -1.38
CA PHE A 341 11.65 -11.69 -2.64
C PHE A 341 10.67 -12.53 -3.43
N ILE A 342 9.52 -11.95 -3.79
CA ILE A 342 8.46 -12.66 -4.50
C ILE A 342 8.13 -11.88 -5.76
N ALA A 343 8.49 -12.41 -6.91
CA ALA A 343 8.36 -11.73 -8.18
C ALA A 343 7.06 -12.12 -8.90
N ARG A 344 6.33 -11.10 -9.36
CA ARG A 344 5.22 -11.24 -10.30
C ARG A 344 5.45 -10.27 -11.44
N ILE A 345 5.75 -10.79 -12.63
CA ILE A 345 6.08 -10.00 -13.84
C ILE A 345 4.95 -9.00 -14.20
N GLU A 346 3.76 -9.20 -13.65
CA GLU A 346 2.63 -8.29 -13.81
C GLU A 346 2.27 -7.52 -12.55
N PRO A 347 2.25 -6.18 -12.62
CA PRO A 347 1.74 -5.36 -11.53
C PRO A 347 0.25 -5.60 -11.30
N SER A 348 -0.20 -5.41 -10.06
CA SER A 348 -1.63 -5.52 -9.72
C SER A 348 -2.49 -4.57 -10.58
N ALA A 349 -3.52 -5.15 -11.21
CA ALA A 349 -4.48 -4.44 -12.05
C ALA A 349 -5.30 -3.39 -11.26
N THR A 350 -5.96 -2.49 -11.98
CA THR A 350 -6.83 -1.46 -11.39
C THR A 350 -8.08 -2.09 -10.76
N THR A 351 -8.63 -1.44 -9.74
CA THR A 351 -9.96 -1.79 -9.21
C THR A 351 -10.98 -0.94 -9.96
N PRO A 352 -11.79 -1.52 -10.87
CA PRO A 352 -12.74 -0.74 -11.66
C PRO A 352 -13.78 -0.09 -10.74
N ILE A 353 -14.25 1.09 -11.11
CA ILE A 353 -15.25 1.84 -10.35
C ILE A 353 -16.62 1.15 -10.41
N LYS A 354 -16.87 0.34 -11.45
CA LYS A 354 -18.14 -0.39 -11.67
C LYS A 354 -17.89 -1.83 -12.09
N GLY A 355 -18.64 -2.76 -11.49
CA GLY A 355 -18.69 -4.16 -11.90
C GLY A 355 -17.50 -5.00 -11.41
N ARG A 356 -17.31 -6.15 -12.05
CA ARG A 356 -16.16 -7.04 -11.79
C ARG A 356 -14.92 -6.52 -12.54
N PRO A 357 -13.69 -6.84 -12.10
CA PRO A 357 -12.49 -6.63 -12.90
C PRO A 357 -12.72 -7.12 -14.33
N ALA A 358 -12.61 -6.19 -15.29
CA ALA A 358 -12.77 -6.50 -16.71
C ALA A 358 -11.54 -7.20 -17.30
N VAL A 359 -10.40 -7.12 -16.58
CA VAL A 359 -9.13 -7.73 -16.94
C VAL A 359 -8.93 -8.97 -16.08
N LEU A 360 -8.77 -10.12 -16.72
CA LEU A 360 -8.30 -11.32 -16.06
C LEU A 360 -6.80 -11.16 -15.77
N PRO A 361 -6.30 -11.59 -14.60
CA PRO A 361 -4.86 -11.61 -14.39
C PRO A 361 -4.20 -12.45 -15.48
N THR A 362 -3.12 -11.97 -16.09
CA THR A 362 -2.39 -12.84 -17.02
C THR A 362 -1.68 -13.91 -16.22
N MET A 363 -1.30 -14.96 -16.94
CA MET A 363 -0.64 -16.12 -16.41
C MET A 363 0.89 -15.95 -16.55
N MET A 364 1.62 -16.19 -15.47
CA MET A 364 3.08 -16.16 -15.45
C MET A 364 3.65 -17.56 -15.75
N GLU A 365 4.27 -17.70 -16.92
CA GLU A 365 4.91 -18.95 -17.35
C GLU A 365 6.40 -18.96 -17.05
N ASP A 366 7.08 -17.84 -17.27
CA ASP A 366 8.53 -17.72 -17.13
C ASP A 366 8.97 -17.30 -15.73
N THR A 367 10.24 -17.60 -15.44
CA THR A 367 10.93 -17.16 -14.24
C THR A 367 11.63 -15.82 -14.50
N PRO A 368 11.48 -14.80 -13.64
CA PRO A 368 12.15 -13.51 -13.83
C PRO A 368 13.61 -13.52 -13.35
N LEU A 369 14.45 -12.72 -14.00
CA LEU A 369 15.82 -12.38 -13.56
C LEU A 369 15.87 -10.93 -13.08
N TYR A 370 16.29 -10.69 -11.84
CA TYR A 370 16.31 -9.34 -11.27
C TYR A 370 17.42 -9.12 -10.25
N ARG A 371 17.83 -7.85 -10.12
CA ARG A 371 18.81 -7.41 -9.12
C ARG A 371 18.10 -6.83 -7.90
N VAL A 372 18.60 -7.15 -6.73
CA VAL A 372 18.16 -6.56 -5.46
C VAL A 372 19.35 -5.96 -4.72
N ARG A 373 19.07 -4.94 -3.90
CA ARG A 373 19.99 -4.38 -2.92
C ARG A 373 19.27 -4.24 -1.58
N ILE A 374 19.93 -4.64 -0.51
CA ILE A 374 19.46 -4.46 0.87
C ILE A 374 20.51 -3.62 1.59
N LYS A 375 20.10 -2.58 2.32
CA LYS A 375 20.96 -1.88 3.27
C LYS A 375 20.43 -2.04 4.67
N CYS A 376 21.31 -2.34 5.62
CA CYS A 376 20.99 -2.47 7.04
C CYS A 376 21.68 -1.33 7.82
N GLU A 377 20.96 -0.79 8.80
CA GLU A 377 21.53 0.15 9.77
C GLU A 377 22.65 -0.54 10.58
N ASP A 378 22.33 -1.69 11.16
CA ASP A 378 23.29 -2.53 11.87
C ASP A 378 24.25 -3.23 10.91
N ARG A 379 25.42 -3.58 11.45
CA ARG A 379 26.46 -4.27 10.68
C ARG A 379 26.05 -5.71 10.41
N LEU A 380 26.29 -6.16 9.18
CA LEU A 380 26.08 -7.53 8.74
C LEU A 380 27.27 -8.39 9.17
N LYS A 381 26.97 -9.44 9.94
CA LYS A 381 27.91 -10.50 10.28
C LYS A 381 27.97 -11.55 9.17
N GLN A 382 26.81 -11.94 8.63
CA GLN A 382 26.67 -12.94 7.57
C GLN A 382 25.46 -12.66 6.69
N ALA A 383 25.52 -13.08 5.42
CA ALA A 383 24.40 -13.11 4.50
C ALA A 383 24.45 -14.38 3.62
N PHE A 384 23.31 -15.03 3.42
CA PHE A 384 23.18 -16.24 2.60
C PHE A 384 21.93 -16.18 1.73
N ALA A 385 22.03 -16.67 0.49
CA ALA A 385 20.86 -16.99 -0.33
C ALA A 385 20.41 -18.43 -0.06
N PHE A 386 19.11 -18.70 -0.17
CA PHE A 386 18.61 -20.06 -0.08
C PHE A 386 18.93 -20.83 -1.36
N ASP A 387 18.66 -20.25 -2.53
CA ASP A 387 19.03 -20.88 -3.80
C ASP A 387 20.55 -20.79 -4.03
N LYS A 388 21.11 -21.89 -4.53
CA LYS A 388 22.53 -22.00 -4.87
C LYS A 388 22.88 -21.25 -6.16
N VAL A 389 21.89 -20.96 -7.02
CA VAL A 389 22.13 -20.21 -8.26
C VAL A 389 22.11 -18.70 -8.06
N THR A 390 21.59 -18.21 -6.93
CA THR A 390 21.58 -16.78 -6.60
C THR A 390 22.99 -16.27 -6.34
N ASP A 391 23.44 -15.33 -7.18
CA ASP A 391 24.71 -14.63 -7.00
C ASP A 391 24.54 -13.53 -5.95
N ILE A 392 25.05 -13.78 -4.74
CA ILE A 392 24.95 -12.89 -3.58
C ILE A 392 26.32 -12.34 -3.20
N GLN A 393 26.37 -11.03 -2.94
CA GLN A 393 27.53 -10.34 -2.40
C GLN A 393 27.10 -9.54 -1.18
N PHE A 394 27.91 -9.52 -0.13
CA PHE A 394 27.65 -8.65 1.02
C PHE A 394 28.90 -7.95 1.53
N SER A 395 28.66 -6.79 2.12
CA SER A 395 29.64 -5.96 2.81
C SER A 395 29.12 -5.63 4.22
N LYS A 396 29.75 -4.69 4.92
CA LYS A 396 29.38 -4.36 6.31
C LYS A 396 27.93 -3.93 6.49
N HIS A 397 27.32 -3.25 5.52
CA HIS A 397 25.95 -2.71 5.66
C HIS A 397 25.08 -2.95 4.42
N GLU A 398 25.60 -3.63 3.41
CA GLU A 398 24.90 -3.81 2.13
C GLU A 398 24.99 -5.25 1.67
N VAL A 399 23.88 -5.78 1.16
CA VAL A 399 23.78 -7.03 0.41
C VAL A 399 23.28 -6.69 -0.99
N THR A 400 23.90 -7.25 -2.01
CA THR A 400 23.37 -7.26 -3.37
C THR A 400 23.18 -8.69 -3.83
N ALA A 401 22.14 -8.95 -4.61
CA ALA A 401 21.96 -10.26 -5.21
C ALA A 401 21.37 -10.16 -6.63
N LEU A 402 21.73 -11.12 -7.49
CA LEU A 402 21.07 -11.40 -8.75
C LEU A 402 20.27 -12.69 -8.59
N ILE A 403 18.94 -12.58 -8.70
CA ILE A 403 17.98 -13.65 -8.44
C ILE A 403 17.32 -14.04 -9.77
N GLU A 404 17.30 -15.34 -10.09
CA GLU A 404 16.62 -15.93 -11.23
C GLU A 404 15.54 -16.92 -10.75
N ASP A 405 14.60 -16.44 -9.94
CA ASP A 405 13.48 -17.24 -9.48
C ASP A 405 12.21 -16.41 -9.20
N VAL A 406 11.06 -17.07 -9.08
CA VAL A 406 9.81 -16.46 -8.61
C VAL A 406 9.88 -16.11 -7.13
N HIS A 407 10.57 -16.93 -6.33
CA HIS A 407 10.70 -16.72 -4.89
C HIS A 407 12.10 -17.07 -4.38
N GLU A 408 12.73 -16.14 -3.68
CA GLU A 408 14.03 -16.33 -3.02
C GLU A 408 13.97 -15.80 -1.59
N VAL A 409 14.79 -16.37 -0.70
CA VAL A 409 14.97 -15.94 0.68
C VAL A 409 16.44 -15.62 0.93
N LEU A 410 16.73 -14.37 1.27
CA LEU A 410 18.05 -13.99 1.78
C LEU A 410 18.02 -13.97 3.31
N LEU A 411 18.93 -14.72 3.93
CA LEU A 411 19.12 -14.79 5.38
C LEU A 411 20.24 -13.86 5.79
N LEU A 412 19.96 -12.89 6.65
CA LEU A 412 20.93 -11.92 7.15
C LEU A 412 21.09 -12.10 8.66
N GLU A 413 22.32 -12.06 9.15
CA GLU A 413 22.62 -11.96 10.58
C GLU A 413 23.27 -10.60 10.84
N ILE A 414 22.61 -9.76 11.64
CA ILE A 414 23.12 -8.46 12.08
C ILE A 414 23.83 -8.56 13.45
N GLU A 415 24.72 -7.62 13.74
CA GLU A 415 25.49 -7.52 15.00
C GLU A 415 24.60 -7.23 16.22
#